data_AF-A0A956NTJ2-F1
#
_entry.id   AF-A0A956NTJ2-F1
#
_cell.length_a   1.000
_cell.length_b   1.000
_cell.length_c   1.000
_cell.angle_alpha   90.00
_cell.angle_beta   90.00
_cell.angle_gamma   90.00
#
_symmetry.space_group_name_H-M   'P 1'
#
loop_
_entity.id
_entity.type
_entity.pdbx_description
1 polymer ?
#
loop_
_entity_poly.entity_id
_entity_poly.type
_entity_poly.pdbx_seq_one_letter_code
_entity_poly.pdbx_strand_id
1 'polypeptide(L)'
;NTRNITLYPIGGVASLERMPEEPKQEFLITLAGPLVNLAIVLLAGTVHLLLAGLRFVQDPFEGGPMLLTLSSFLIVVNAMLFLFNLIPAFPMDGGRILRSLLAMAMPRTRATRIAANIGRLFALGFMAYGLFNGQPFLVLIGVFVLLAASGEARLVSTQAALHGIPASRVMRTLFWRMDAGATVQQAVDELLAGGDKDLIVQDRG
;
A
#
# COMPACT_ATOMS: atom_id res chain seq x y z
N ASN A 1 -3.17 13.97 -7.55
CA ASN A 1 -1.77 14.43 -7.46
C ASN A 1 -1.01 13.55 -6.47
N THR A 2 0.10 12.96 -6.89
CA THR A 2 1.03 12.21 -6.02
C THR A 2 1.95 13.23 -5.35
N ARG A 3 1.82 13.41 -4.03
CA ARG A 3 2.55 14.48 -3.31
C ARG A 3 4.00 14.12 -3.04
N ASN A 4 4.32 12.85 -2.74
CA ASN A 4 5.67 12.38 -2.41
C ASN A 4 5.82 10.86 -2.67
N ILE A 5 7.03 10.43 -3.04
CA ILE A 5 7.46 9.03 -3.11
C ILE A 5 8.52 8.81 -2.04
N THR A 6 8.23 8.00 -1.03
CA THR A 6 9.21 7.68 0.04
C THR A 6 9.83 6.33 -0.26
N LEU A 7 11.15 6.27 -0.39
CA LEU A 7 11.90 5.03 -0.59
C LEU A 7 12.27 4.43 0.77
N TYR A 8 11.64 3.31 1.12
CA TYR A 8 12.03 2.47 2.25
C TYR A 8 12.98 1.35 1.77
N PRO A 9 13.74 0.72 2.68
CA PRO A 9 14.55 -0.47 2.37
C PRO A 9 13.73 -1.64 1.76
N ILE A 10 12.42 -1.65 2.00
CA ILE A 10 11.45 -2.64 1.50
C ILE A 10 10.67 -2.18 0.26
N GLY A 11 10.97 -1.00 -0.30
CA GLY A 11 10.35 -0.48 -1.53
C GLY A 11 9.90 0.98 -1.46
N GLY A 12 9.36 1.50 -2.55
CA GLY A 12 8.82 2.87 -2.63
C GLY A 12 7.34 2.94 -2.27
N VAL A 13 6.96 3.74 -1.28
CA VAL A 13 5.56 4.05 -0.97
C VAL A 13 5.22 5.41 -1.57
N ALA A 14 4.33 5.41 -2.56
CA ALA A 14 3.74 6.62 -3.11
C ALA A 14 2.50 7.01 -2.28
N SER A 15 2.52 8.21 -1.68
CA SER A 15 1.37 8.74 -0.95
C SER A 15 0.37 9.35 -1.93
N LEU A 16 -0.71 8.62 -2.21
CA LEU A 16 -1.87 9.10 -2.97
C LEU A 16 -2.86 9.80 -2.02
N GLU A 17 -3.26 11.04 -2.34
CA GLU A 17 -4.21 11.84 -1.53
C GLU A 17 -5.58 11.19 -1.35
N ARG A 18 -5.98 10.28 -2.25
CA ARG A 18 -7.23 9.53 -2.16
C ARG A 18 -7.09 8.22 -2.93
N MET A 19 -7.48 7.10 -2.32
CA MET A 19 -7.63 5.87 -3.09
C MET A 19 -8.80 6.04 -4.07
N PRO A 20 -8.66 5.64 -5.35
CA PRO A 20 -9.76 5.68 -6.31
C PRO A 20 -10.99 4.96 -5.74
N GLU A 21 -12.15 5.60 -5.79
CA GLU A 21 -13.40 5.00 -5.30
C GLU A 21 -13.98 4.01 -6.33
N GLU A 22 -13.62 4.17 -7.61
CA GLU A 22 -14.07 3.32 -8.72
C GLU A 22 -13.17 2.08 -8.90
N PRO A 23 -13.73 0.85 -8.83
CA PRO A 23 -12.97 -0.39 -8.99
C PRO A 23 -12.20 -0.50 -10.31
N LYS A 24 -12.77 0.02 -11.41
CA LYS A 24 -12.12 -0.01 -12.74
C LYS A 24 -10.88 0.87 -12.79
N GLN A 25 -10.94 2.06 -12.19
CA GLN A 25 -9.79 2.96 -12.11
C GLN A 25 -8.68 2.34 -11.26
N GLU A 26 -9.04 1.74 -10.12
CA GLU A 26 -8.09 1.05 -9.27
C GLU A 26 -7.38 -0.10 -9.99
N PHE A 27 -8.13 -0.91 -10.75
CA PHE A 27 -7.57 -1.99 -11.55
C PHE A 27 -6.53 -1.47 -12.56
N LEU A 28 -6.89 -0.46 -13.35
CA LEU A 28 -6.00 0.12 -14.37
C LEU A 28 -4.73 0.73 -13.76
N ILE A 29 -4.87 1.48 -12.66
CA ILE A 29 -3.74 2.11 -11.97
C ILE A 29 -2.81 1.04 -11.38
N THR A 30 -3.38 0.01 -10.74
CA THR A 30 -2.59 -1.05 -10.12
C THR A 30 -1.88 -1.91 -11.18
N LEU A 31 -2.55 -2.19 -12.30
CA LEU A 31 -1.97 -2.96 -13.41
C LEU A 31 -0.81 -2.22 -14.10
N ALA A 32 -0.78 -0.89 -14.04
CA ALA A 32 0.29 -0.10 -14.63
C ALA A 32 1.68 -0.47 -14.06
N GLY A 33 1.78 -0.82 -12.77
CA GLY A 33 3.04 -1.23 -12.14
C GLY A 33 3.66 -2.47 -12.81
N PRO A 34 2.97 -3.63 -12.78
CA PRO A 34 3.43 -4.83 -13.50
C PRO A 34 3.69 -4.59 -14.99
N LEU A 35 2.86 -3.79 -15.67
CA LEU A 35 3.07 -3.50 -17.10
C LEU A 35 4.37 -2.74 -17.38
N VAL A 36 4.77 -1.82 -16.49
CA VAL A 36 6.06 -1.12 -16.60
C VAL A 36 7.22 -2.10 -16.42
N ASN A 37 7.16 -2.97 -15.42
CA ASN A 37 8.18 -4.01 -15.24
C ASN A 37 8.28 -4.92 -16.47
N LEU A 38 7.14 -5.34 -17.04
CA LEU A 38 7.11 -6.13 -18.26
C LEU A 38 7.72 -5.37 -19.46
N ALA A 39 7.40 -4.09 -19.63
CA ALA A 39 7.98 -3.27 -20.68
C ALA A 39 9.51 -3.16 -20.54
N ILE A 40 10.02 -3.01 -19.32
CA ILE A 40 11.46 -2.99 -19.05
C ILE A 40 12.10 -4.35 -19.40
N VAL A 41 11.47 -5.47 -19.04
CA VAL A 41 11.94 -6.81 -19.40
C VAL A 41 12.02 -6.97 -20.92
N LEU A 42 11.00 -6.54 -21.66
CA LEU A 42 10.98 -6.64 -23.12
C LEU A 42 12.05 -5.77 -23.78
N LEU A 43 12.22 -4.53 -23.31
CA LEU A 43 13.22 -3.61 -23.83
C LEU A 43 14.64 -4.11 -23.53
N ALA A 44 14.92 -4.44 -22.28
CA ALA A 44 16.21 -4.97 -21.86
C ALA A 44 16.51 -6.32 -22.54
N GLY A 45 15.50 -7.17 -22.71
CA GLY A 45 15.58 -8.43 -23.45
C GLY A 45 15.93 -8.22 -24.92
N THR A 46 15.33 -7.22 -25.57
CA THR A 46 15.66 -6.87 -26.96
C THR A 46 17.12 -6.39 -27.08
N VAL A 47 17.56 -5.52 -26.17
CA VAL A 47 18.96 -5.06 -26.13
C VAL A 47 19.91 -6.24 -25.89
N HIS A 48 19.57 -7.13 -24.95
CA HIS A 48 20.37 -8.32 -24.66
C HIS A 48 20.49 -9.24 -25.88
N LEU A 49 19.38 -9.49 -26.57
CA LEU A 49 19.33 -10.30 -27.79
C LEU A 49 20.21 -9.71 -28.91
N LEU A 50 20.20 -8.38 -29.07
CA LEU A 50 21.02 -7.71 -30.08
C LEU A 50 22.53 -7.78 -29.77
N LEU A 51 22.90 -7.79 -28.49
CA LEU A 51 24.31 -7.79 -28.05
C LEU A 51 24.90 -9.19 -27.90
N ALA A 52 24.12 -10.15 -27.36
CA ALA A 52 24.57 -11.49 -27.02
C ALA A 52 24.05 -12.59 -27.98
N GLY A 53 23.12 -12.25 -28.88
CA GLY A 53 22.40 -13.23 -29.67
C GLY A 53 21.47 -14.10 -28.82
N LEU A 54 21.22 -15.34 -29.26
CA LEU A 54 20.40 -16.34 -28.55
C LEU A 54 21.07 -16.93 -27.31
N ARG A 55 22.15 -16.33 -26.80
CA ARG A 55 22.76 -16.76 -25.54
C ARG A 55 21.78 -16.49 -24.41
N PHE A 56 21.69 -17.44 -23.49
CA PHE A 56 20.87 -17.28 -22.29
C PHE A 56 21.34 -16.08 -21.49
N VAL A 57 20.38 -15.43 -20.80
CA VAL A 57 20.66 -14.38 -19.82
C VAL A 57 21.68 -14.94 -18.83
N GLN A 58 22.90 -14.43 -18.93
CA GLN A 58 23.99 -14.81 -18.03
C GLN A 58 23.71 -14.29 -16.63
N ASP A 59 24.27 -14.97 -15.63
CA ASP A 59 24.19 -14.50 -14.25
C ASP A 59 24.78 -13.07 -14.19
N PRO A 60 23.99 -12.06 -13.79
CA PRO A 60 24.46 -10.68 -13.69
C PRO A 60 25.67 -10.52 -12.74
N PHE A 61 25.91 -11.50 -11.86
CA PHE A 61 26.98 -11.46 -10.86
C PHE A 61 28.28 -12.14 -11.33
N GLU A 62 28.28 -12.84 -12.47
CA GLU A 62 29.47 -13.53 -13.01
C GLU A 62 30.48 -12.60 -13.72
N GLY A 63 30.11 -11.35 -13.97
CA GLY A 63 30.96 -10.35 -14.61
C GLY A 63 30.99 -10.50 -16.14
N GLY A 64 31.06 -9.36 -16.84
CA GLY A 64 31.03 -9.32 -18.31
C GLY A 64 31.04 -7.89 -18.87
N PRO A 65 30.85 -7.72 -20.18
CA PRO A 65 30.70 -6.40 -20.79
C PRO A 65 29.56 -5.61 -20.12
N MET A 66 29.82 -4.36 -19.73
CA MET A 66 28.91 -3.56 -18.91
C MET A 66 27.45 -3.57 -19.39
N LEU A 67 27.22 -3.42 -20.70
CA LEU A 67 25.87 -3.42 -21.28
C LEU A 67 25.18 -4.79 -21.21
N LEU A 68 25.93 -5.89 -21.32
CA LEU A 68 25.38 -7.25 -21.17
C LEU A 68 25.00 -7.53 -19.73
N THR A 69 25.88 -7.18 -18.78
CA THR A 69 25.61 -7.33 -17.35
C THR A 69 24.41 -6.49 -16.93
N LEU A 70 24.34 -5.22 -17.36
CA LEU A 70 23.22 -4.33 -17.03
C LEU A 70 21.89 -4.84 -17.62
N SER A 71 21.88 -5.28 -18.88
CA SER A 71 20.67 -5.82 -19.50
C SER A 71 20.20 -7.11 -18.82
N SER A 72 21.11 -8.04 -18.49
CA SER A 72 20.79 -9.23 -17.70
C SER A 72 20.21 -8.86 -16.34
N PHE A 73 20.83 -7.93 -15.62
CA PHE A 73 20.36 -7.48 -14.31
C PHE A 73 18.94 -6.90 -14.39
N LEU A 74 18.69 -6.01 -15.37
CA LEU A 74 17.37 -5.41 -15.57
C LEU A 74 16.32 -6.46 -15.91
N ILE A 75 16.63 -7.44 -16.76
CA ILE A 75 15.72 -8.54 -17.08
C ILE A 75 15.36 -9.32 -15.81
N VAL A 76 16.37 -9.79 -15.06
CA VAL A 76 16.16 -10.64 -13.88
C VAL A 76 15.37 -9.89 -12.80
N VAL A 77 15.78 -8.67 -12.45
CA VAL A 77 15.13 -7.88 -11.40
C VAL A 77 13.70 -7.52 -11.79
N ASN A 78 13.46 -7.01 -13.01
CA ASN A 78 12.11 -6.61 -13.41
C ASN A 78 11.20 -7.82 -13.66
N ALA A 79 11.73 -8.95 -14.12
CA ALA A 79 10.96 -10.19 -14.22
C ALA A 79 10.56 -10.70 -12.85
N MET A 80 11.47 -10.68 -11.87
CA MET A 80 11.15 -11.00 -10.48
C MET A 80 10.10 -10.04 -9.92
N LEU A 81 10.28 -8.73 -10.06
CA LEU A 81 9.30 -7.73 -9.62
C LEU A 81 7.94 -7.91 -10.29
N PHE A 82 7.90 -8.22 -11.59
CA PHE A 82 6.67 -8.53 -12.32
C PHE A 82 5.95 -9.75 -11.73
N LEU A 83 6.66 -10.86 -11.56
CA LEU A 83 6.10 -12.11 -11.03
C LEU A 83 5.63 -11.95 -9.58
N PHE A 84 6.46 -11.34 -8.72
CA PHE A 84 6.10 -11.07 -7.34
C PHE A 84 4.89 -10.12 -7.25
N ASN A 85 4.85 -9.06 -8.04
CA ASN A 85 3.71 -8.13 -8.03
C ASN A 85 2.42 -8.73 -8.59
N LEU A 86 2.45 -9.85 -9.31
CA LEU A 86 1.24 -10.54 -9.76
C LEU A 86 0.70 -11.56 -8.76
N ILE A 87 1.41 -11.86 -7.67
CA ILE A 87 0.92 -12.76 -6.64
C ILE A 87 -0.38 -12.19 -6.05
N PRO A 88 -1.49 -12.95 -6.01
CA PRO A 88 -2.80 -12.48 -5.56
C PRO A 88 -2.89 -12.38 -4.03
N ALA A 89 -1.95 -11.67 -3.41
CA ALA A 89 -1.85 -11.50 -1.97
C ALA A 89 -1.42 -10.06 -1.64
N PHE A 90 -2.03 -9.46 -0.62
CA PHE A 90 -1.52 -8.20 -0.07
C PHE A 90 -0.16 -8.41 0.61
N PRO A 91 0.77 -7.45 0.52
CA PRO A 91 0.63 -6.09 0.01
C PRO A 91 0.94 -5.92 -1.49
N MET A 92 1.13 -7.01 -2.24
CA MET A 92 1.52 -6.97 -3.65
C MET A 92 0.38 -6.44 -4.52
N ASP A 93 0.74 -5.89 -5.69
CA ASP A 93 -0.22 -5.33 -6.64
C ASP A 93 -1.28 -6.35 -7.07
N GLY A 94 -0.94 -7.63 -7.16
CA GLY A 94 -1.84 -8.72 -7.51
C GLY A 94 -2.99 -8.89 -6.52
N GLY A 95 -2.78 -8.60 -5.24
CA GLY A 95 -3.84 -8.55 -4.24
C GLY A 95 -4.84 -7.41 -4.51
N ARG A 96 -4.34 -6.24 -4.95
CA ARG A 96 -5.16 -5.09 -5.36
C ARG A 96 -5.85 -5.31 -6.71
N ILE A 97 -5.19 -5.96 -7.66
CA ILE A 97 -5.77 -6.41 -8.94
C ILE A 97 -6.94 -7.37 -8.67
N LEU A 98 -6.71 -8.39 -7.86
CA LEU A 98 -7.77 -9.34 -7.49
C LEU A 98 -8.91 -8.64 -6.75
N ARG A 99 -8.59 -7.77 -5.77
CA ARG A 99 -9.59 -7.00 -5.03
C ARG A 99 -10.43 -6.13 -5.96
N SER A 100 -9.81 -5.38 -6.86
CA SER A 100 -10.50 -4.47 -7.78
C SER A 100 -11.39 -5.21 -8.77
N LEU A 101 -10.94 -6.36 -9.31
CA LEU A 101 -11.76 -7.24 -10.13
C LEU A 101 -12.99 -7.76 -9.38
N LEU A 102 -12.81 -8.28 -8.16
CA LEU A 102 -13.92 -8.74 -7.33
C LEU A 102 -14.88 -7.59 -6.99
N ALA A 103 -14.35 -6.40 -6.70
CA ALA A 103 -15.14 -5.21 -6.37
C ALA A 103 -15.99 -4.69 -7.54
N MET A 104 -15.77 -5.14 -8.77
CA MET A 104 -16.68 -4.86 -9.89
C MET A 104 -18.01 -5.61 -9.77
N ALA A 105 -18.02 -6.76 -9.09
CA ALA A 105 -19.20 -7.63 -8.95
C ALA A 105 -19.78 -7.66 -7.53
N MET A 106 -19.08 -7.13 -6.53
CA MET A 106 -19.51 -7.17 -5.13
C MET A 106 -19.02 -5.96 -4.32
N PRO A 107 -19.57 -5.72 -3.12
CA PRO A 107 -19.13 -4.61 -2.27
C PRO A 107 -17.63 -4.66 -1.96
N ARG A 108 -16.98 -3.49 -1.99
CA ARG A 108 -15.52 -3.34 -1.77
C ARG A 108 -15.03 -4.01 -0.48
N THR A 109 -15.80 -3.94 0.59
CA THR A 109 -15.48 -4.59 1.88
C THR A 109 -15.39 -6.11 1.74
N ARG A 110 -16.33 -6.71 1.01
CA ARG A 110 -16.40 -8.15 0.75
C ARG A 110 -15.26 -8.59 -0.17
N ALA A 111 -15.00 -7.84 -1.24
CA ALA A 111 -13.89 -8.07 -2.16
C ALA A 111 -12.53 -8.00 -1.43
N THR A 112 -12.33 -7.00 -0.57
CA THR A 112 -11.11 -6.86 0.26
C THR A 112 -10.93 -8.06 1.18
N ARG A 113 -12.00 -8.51 1.83
CA ARG A 113 -11.94 -9.68 2.74
C ARG A 113 -11.53 -10.95 2.00
N ILE A 114 -12.05 -11.18 0.79
CA ILE A 114 -11.68 -12.33 -0.04
C ILE A 114 -10.20 -12.25 -0.44
N ALA A 115 -9.76 -11.11 -0.99
CA ALA A 115 -8.37 -10.90 -1.38
C ALA A 115 -7.40 -11.03 -0.19
N ALA A 116 -7.76 -10.50 0.97
CA ALA A 116 -6.98 -10.66 2.20
C ALA A 116 -6.91 -12.13 2.66
N ASN A 117 -8.01 -12.88 2.60
CA ASN A 117 -8.02 -14.29 2.96
C ASN A 117 -7.16 -15.14 2.02
N ILE A 118 -7.17 -14.85 0.72
CA ILE A 118 -6.27 -15.50 -0.23
C ILE A 118 -4.82 -15.17 0.12
N GLY A 119 -4.51 -13.90 0.43
CA GLY A 119 -3.18 -13.52 0.89
C GLY A 119 -2.73 -14.22 2.18
N ARG A 120 -3.64 -14.43 3.14
CA ARG A 120 -3.37 -15.21 4.35
C ARG A 120 -3.07 -16.68 4.04
N LEU A 121 -3.76 -17.26 3.07
CA LEU A 121 -3.49 -18.64 2.63
C LEU A 121 -2.08 -18.74 2.03
N PHE A 122 -1.69 -17.80 1.15
CA PHE A 122 -0.32 -17.73 0.62
C PHE A 122 0.72 -17.54 1.74
N ALA A 123 0.45 -16.65 2.69
CA ALA A 123 1.33 -16.42 3.84
C ALA A 123 1.55 -17.69 4.68
N LEU A 124 0.47 -18.43 4.96
CA LEU A 124 0.55 -19.72 5.65
C LEU A 124 1.34 -20.75 4.83
N GLY A 125 1.15 -20.79 3.52
CA GLY A 125 1.93 -21.63 2.61
C GLY A 125 3.43 -21.30 2.65
N PHE A 126 3.80 -20.01 2.59
CA PHE A 126 5.20 -19.57 2.68
C PHE A 126 5.82 -19.89 4.04
N MET A 127 5.09 -19.68 5.14
CA MET A 127 5.57 -20.03 6.48
C MET A 127 5.76 -21.54 6.63
N ALA A 128 4.79 -22.35 6.19
CA ALA A 128 4.88 -23.79 6.26
C ALA A 128 6.05 -24.31 5.42
N TYR A 129 6.11 -23.94 4.13
CA TYR A 129 7.19 -24.34 3.24
C TYR A 129 8.56 -23.85 3.74
N GLY A 130 8.64 -22.61 4.21
CA GLY A 130 9.87 -22.04 4.76
C GLY A 130 10.35 -22.80 6.00
N LEU A 131 9.44 -23.22 6.88
CA LEU A 131 9.77 -24.00 8.07
C LEU A 131 10.25 -25.42 7.70
N PHE A 132 9.55 -26.11 6.78
CA PHE A 132 9.92 -27.47 6.36
C PHE A 132 11.26 -27.53 5.62
N ASN A 133 11.61 -26.49 4.85
CA ASN A 133 12.85 -26.45 4.07
C ASN A 133 13.98 -25.68 4.77
N GLY A 134 13.80 -25.25 6.03
CA GLY A 134 14.82 -24.49 6.75
C GLY A 134 15.17 -23.13 6.12
N GLN A 135 14.20 -22.48 5.47
CA GLN A 135 14.35 -21.18 4.82
C GLN A 135 13.76 -20.07 5.71
N PRO A 136 14.51 -19.53 6.68
CA PRO A 136 13.98 -18.56 7.65
C PRO A 136 13.50 -17.26 7.00
N PHE A 137 14.13 -16.86 5.89
CA PHE A 137 13.73 -15.66 5.15
C PHE A 137 12.33 -15.81 4.54
N LEU A 138 11.97 -17.00 4.05
CA LEU A 138 10.64 -17.24 3.49
C LEU A 138 9.57 -17.24 4.59
N VAL A 139 9.89 -17.75 5.78
CA VAL A 139 9.01 -17.64 6.96
C VAL A 139 8.78 -16.17 7.30
N LEU A 140 9.82 -15.34 7.31
CA LEU A 140 9.71 -13.90 7.57
C LEU A 140 8.84 -13.19 6.52
N ILE A 141 9.00 -13.53 5.24
CA ILE A 141 8.12 -13.03 4.16
C ILE A 141 6.67 -13.44 4.46
N GLY A 142 6.42 -14.69 4.80
CA GLY A 142 5.09 -15.17 5.14
C GLY A 142 4.46 -14.39 6.31
N VAL A 143 5.21 -14.13 7.38
CA VAL A 143 4.75 -13.29 8.50
C VAL A 143 4.40 -11.88 8.02
N PHE A 144 5.26 -11.25 7.20
CA PHE A 144 5.00 -9.92 6.67
C PHE A 144 3.72 -9.86 5.81
N VAL A 145 3.54 -10.83 4.90
CA VAL A 145 2.33 -10.95 4.06
C VAL A 145 1.09 -11.15 4.94
N LEU A 146 1.17 -11.96 5.99
CA LEU A 146 0.06 -12.18 6.92
C LEU A 146 -0.38 -10.89 7.63
N LEU A 147 0.59 -10.13 8.13
CA LEU A 147 0.36 -8.86 8.82
C LEU A 147 -0.21 -7.81 7.85
N ALA A 148 0.37 -7.69 6.66
CA ALA A 148 -0.08 -6.76 5.64
C ALA A 148 -1.52 -7.04 5.18
N ALA A 149 -1.83 -8.29 4.84
CA ALA A 149 -3.19 -8.69 4.43
C ALA A 149 -4.22 -8.46 5.53
N SER A 150 -3.86 -8.72 6.79
CA SER A 150 -4.75 -8.48 7.93
C SER A 150 -4.92 -6.99 8.24
N GLY A 151 -3.87 -6.19 8.07
CA GLY A 151 -3.90 -4.74 8.19
C GLY A 151 -4.84 -4.10 7.17
N GLU A 152 -4.72 -4.49 5.90
CA GLU A 152 -5.57 -3.96 4.81
C GLU A 152 -7.06 -4.26 5.06
N ALA A 153 -7.40 -5.50 5.42
CA ALA A 153 -8.77 -5.89 5.71
C ALA A 153 -9.36 -5.08 6.89
N ARG A 154 -8.56 -4.84 7.93
CA ARG A 154 -8.97 -4.06 9.10
C ARG A 154 -9.20 -2.60 8.72
N LEU A 155 -8.28 -1.99 7.98
CA LEU A 155 -8.37 -0.61 7.52
C LEU A 155 -9.68 -0.35 6.74
N VAL A 156 -9.95 -1.19 5.73
CA VAL A 156 -11.16 -1.04 4.90
C VAL A 156 -12.43 -1.27 5.73
N SER A 157 -12.42 -2.20 6.69
CA SER A 157 -13.57 -2.43 7.56
C SER A 157 -13.86 -1.25 8.50
N THR A 158 -12.82 -0.61 9.05
CA THR A 158 -12.97 0.57 9.90
C THR A 158 -13.46 1.77 9.09
N GLN A 159 -12.91 2.00 7.89
CA GLN A 159 -13.40 3.04 6.99
C GLN A 159 -14.87 2.83 6.61
N ALA A 160 -15.26 1.60 6.29
CA ALA A 160 -16.64 1.28 5.97
C ALA A 160 -17.61 1.47 7.15
N ALA A 161 -17.17 1.23 8.38
CA ALA A 161 -17.98 1.47 9.58
C ALA A 161 -18.19 2.97 9.86
N LEU A 162 -17.22 3.81 9.50
CA LEU A 162 -17.32 5.27 9.61
C LEU A 162 -18.09 5.89 8.45
N HIS A 163 -18.08 5.24 7.28
CA HIS A 163 -18.77 5.70 6.08
C HIS A 163 -20.30 5.66 6.28
N GLY A 164 -20.89 6.83 6.53
CA GLY A 164 -22.32 6.99 6.81
C GLY A 164 -22.63 7.51 8.22
N ILE A 165 -21.63 7.67 9.08
CA ILE A 165 -21.78 8.37 10.35
C ILE A 165 -21.50 9.86 10.09
N PRO A 166 -22.51 10.76 10.21
CA PRO A 166 -22.26 12.18 10.02
C PRO A 166 -21.31 12.69 11.10
N ALA A 167 -20.38 13.58 10.74
CA ALA A 167 -19.45 14.17 11.68
C ALA A 167 -20.19 14.78 12.89
N SER A 168 -21.39 15.31 12.68
CA SER A 168 -22.27 15.83 13.74
C SER A 168 -22.61 14.85 14.86
N ARG A 169 -22.54 13.52 14.61
CA ARG A 169 -22.83 12.47 15.60
C ARG A 169 -21.62 12.08 16.44
N VAL A 170 -20.41 12.40 15.97
CA VAL A 170 -19.14 12.05 16.65
C VAL A 170 -18.40 13.30 17.13
N MET A 171 -18.68 14.46 16.54
CA MET A 171 -18.16 15.74 16.98
C MET A 171 -18.77 16.08 18.33
N ARG A 172 -17.93 16.58 19.23
CA ARG A 172 -18.45 17.30 20.39
C ARG A 172 -19.20 18.52 19.90
N THR A 173 -20.39 18.74 20.45
CA THR A 173 -21.21 19.94 20.18
C THR A 173 -21.13 20.95 21.32
N LEU A 174 -20.65 20.50 22.49
CA LEU A 174 -20.36 21.34 23.65
C LEU A 174 -18.92 21.83 23.54
N PHE A 175 -18.79 23.03 22.97
CA PHE A 175 -17.58 23.83 23.02
C PHE A 175 -17.80 24.96 24.00
N TRP A 176 -16.81 25.18 24.86
CA TRP A 176 -16.76 26.36 25.69
C TRP A 176 -16.44 27.56 24.83
N ARG A 177 -17.28 28.60 24.94
CA ARG A 177 -17.16 29.84 24.16
C ARG A 177 -16.69 30.92 25.11
N MET A 178 -15.61 31.59 24.75
CA MET A 178 -15.07 32.72 25.49
C MET A 178 -15.27 33.99 24.67
N ASP A 179 -15.67 35.06 25.34
CA ASP A 179 -15.81 36.36 24.70
C ASP A 179 -14.41 36.91 24.34
N ALA A 180 -14.28 37.59 23.20
CA ALA A 180 -13.01 38.17 22.76
C ALA A 180 -12.48 39.26 23.72
N GLY A 181 -13.35 39.85 24.55
CA GLY A 181 -12.98 40.78 25.61
C GLY A 181 -12.55 40.13 26.94
N ALA A 182 -12.58 38.79 27.05
CA ALA A 182 -12.20 38.10 28.27
C ALA A 182 -10.69 38.21 28.55
N THR A 183 -10.34 38.35 29.83
CA THR A 183 -8.94 38.42 30.25
C THR A 183 -8.29 37.04 30.24
N VAL A 184 -6.97 37.01 30.03
CA VAL A 184 -6.18 35.75 30.09
C VAL A 184 -6.33 35.05 31.44
N GLN A 185 -6.49 35.82 32.53
CA GLN A 185 -6.72 35.28 33.87
C GLN A 185 -8.01 34.46 33.93
N GLN A 186 -9.10 34.97 33.34
CA GLN A 186 -10.38 34.26 33.26
C GLN A 186 -10.24 32.98 32.45
N ALA A 187 -9.48 33.00 31.34
CA ALA A 187 -9.21 31.79 30.55
C ALA A 187 -8.44 30.71 31.34
N VAL A 188 -7.50 31.12 32.18
CA VAL A 188 -6.69 30.22 33.01
C VAL A 188 -7.52 29.62 34.16
N ASP A 189 -8.29 30.45 34.87
CA ASP A 189 -9.15 29.99 35.97
C ASP A 189 -10.19 28.98 35.47
N GLU A 190 -10.69 29.20 34.25
CA GLU A 190 -11.69 28.35 33.61
C GLU A 190 -11.12 27.02 33.09
N LEU A 191 -9.88 27.03 32.57
CA LEU A 191 -9.13 25.81 32.24
C LEU A 191 -8.86 24.97 33.50
N LEU A 192 -8.55 25.62 34.62
CA LEU A 192 -8.27 24.96 35.90
C LEU A 192 -9.54 24.41 36.58
N ALA A 193 -10.70 24.99 36.31
CA ALA A 193 -12.01 24.51 36.78
C ALA A 193 -12.50 23.21 36.11
N GLY A 194 -11.68 22.61 35.23
CA GLY A 194 -12.04 21.43 34.45
C GLY A 194 -12.56 21.76 33.05
N GLY A 195 -12.35 22.99 32.58
CA GLY A 195 -12.63 23.40 31.22
C GLY A 195 -11.78 22.64 30.19
N ASP A 196 -12.30 22.55 28.98
CA ASP A 196 -11.62 21.87 27.88
C ASP A 196 -10.38 22.63 27.40
N LYS A 197 -9.44 21.87 26.83
CA LYS A 197 -8.20 22.42 26.26
C LYS A 197 -8.43 23.28 25.02
N ASP A 198 -9.57 23.10 24.35
CA ASP A 198 -9.92 23.81 23.12
C ASP A 198 -11.03 24.84 23.41
N LEU A 199 -10.68 26.12 23.33
CA LEU A 199 -11.59 27.26 23.54
C LEU A 199 -11.94 27.90 22.19
N ILE A 200 -13.22 28.17 21.97
CA ILE A 200 -13.67 28.96 20.82
C ILE A 200 -13.83 30.41 21.29
N VAL A 201 -12.99 31.30 20.76
CA VAL A 201 -13.12 32.76 21.00
C VAL A 201 -14.07 33.33 19.95
N GLN A 202 -15.14 33.97 20.39
CA GLN A 202 -16.13 34.56 19.50
C GLN A 202 -16.18 36.08 19.71
N ASP A 203 -15.98 36.84 18.63
CA ASP A 203 -16.13 38.30 18.63
C ASP A 203 -17.60 38.65 18.40
N ARG A 204 -18.24 39.32 19.35
CA ARG A 204 -19.60 39.84 19.21
C ARG A 204 -19.52 41.28 18.71
N GLY A 205 -19.34 41.42 17.40
CA GLY A 205 -19.69 42.63 16.66
C GLY A 205 -21.19 42.69 16.40
#